data_AF-F5S4Q8-F1
#
_entry.id   AF-F5S4Q8-F1
#
_cell.length_a   1.000
_cell.length_b   1.000
_cell.length_c   1.000
_cell.angle_alpha   90.00
_cell.angle_beta   90.00
_cell.angle_gamma   90.00
#
_symmetry.space_group_name_H-M   'P 1'
#
loop_
_entity.id
_entity.type
_entity.pdbx_description
1 polymer ?
#
loop_
_entity_poly.entity_id
_entity_poly.type
_entity_poly.pdbx_seq_one_letter_code
_entity_poly.pdbx_strand_id
1 'polypeptide(L)' 'MKAEVQEKLEHLMLWQDETARSLLRQTAVEFQVPEDALAELLAWEMAQQERGRADNRRATFDDVLGNTDYWKE' A
#
# COMPACT_ATOMS: atom_id res chain seq x y z
N MET A 1 -1.12 14.08 10.30
CA MET A 1 -0.84 12.70 9.82
C MET A 1 -0.24 11.81 10.91
N LYS A 2 -0.69 10.55 11.01
CA LYS A 2 -0.22 9.57 12.02
C LYS A 2 1.10 8.93 11.59
N ALA A 3 1.96 8.57 12.55
CA ALA A 3 3.26 7.94 12.29
C ALA A 3 3.15 6.61 11.50
N GLU A 4 2.12 5.80 11.80
CA GLU A 4 1.84 4.53 11.11
C GLU A 4 1.54 4.70 9.61
N VAL A 5 0.98 5.85 9.22
CA VAL A 5 0.67 6.18 7.82
C VAL A 5 1.95 6.60 7.10
N GLN A 6 2.85 7.30 7.79
CA GLN A 6 4.15 7.69 7.24
C GLN A 6 5.04 6.47 6.99
N GLU A 7 5.09 5.51 7.91
CA GLU A 7 5.88 4.28 7.78
C GLU A 7 5.42 3.45 6.56
N LYS A 8 4.11 3.26 6.39
CA LYS A 8 3.55 2.50 5.25
C LYS A 8 3.84 3.14 3.89
N LEU A 9 4.06 4.45 3.87
CA LEU A 9 4.29 5.22 2.65
C LEU A 9 5.76 5.59 2.45
N GLU A 10 6.65 5.16 3.33
CA GLU A 10 8.07 5.55 3.32
C GLU A 10 8.74 5.17 2.00
N HIS A 11 8.38 4.01 1.45
CA HIS A 11 8.86 3.51 0.16
C HIS A 11 8.43 4.34 -1.06
N LEU A 12 7.35 5.13 -0.95
CA LEU A 12 6.91 6.03 -2.02
C LEU A 12 7.70 7.34 -2.04
N MET A 13 8.62 7.53 -1.09
CA MET A 13 9.44 8.74 -0.95
C MET A 13 8.63 10.05 -0.93
N LEU A 14 7.33 10.00 -0.60
CA LEU A 14 6.43 11.17 -0.58
C LEU A 14 6.95 12.30 0.33
N TRP A 15 7.83 11.96 1.27
CA TRP A 15 8.42 12.90 2.22
C TRP A 15 9.90 13.19 1.99
N GLN A 16 10.57 12.40 1.14
CA GLN A 16 11.99 12.55 0.81
C GLN A 16 12.21 13.12 -0.61
N ASP A 17 11.22 13.01 -1.49
CA ASP A 17 11.21 13.53 -2.86
C ASP A 17 10.12 14.60 -3.04
N GLU A 18 10.56 15.83 -3.35
CA GLU A 18 9.70 16.99 -3.57
C GLU A 18 8.74 16.79 -4.77
N THR A 19 9.15 15.99 -5.77
CA THR A 19 8.36 15.67 -6.95
C THR A 19 7.16 14.80 -6.57
N ALA A 20 7.42 13.73 -5.81
CA ALA A 20 6.40 12.82 -5.32
C ALA A 20 5.41 13.55 -4.39
N ARG A 21 5.93 14.44 -3.53
CA ARG A 21 5.10 15.28 -2.66
C ARG A 21 4.24 16.28 -3.43
N SER A 22 4.79 16.89 -4.47
CA SER A 22 4.04 17.81 -5.33
C SER A 22 2.90 17.10 -6.05
N LEU A 23 3.12 15.86 -6.50
CA LEU A 23 2.08 15.06 -7.14
C LEU A 23 0.93 14.72 -6.17
N LEU A 24 1.24 14.33 -4.94
CA LEU A 24 0.26 14.10 -3.88
C LEU A 24 -0.59 15.36 -3.63
N ARG A 25 0.06 16.52 -3.49
CA ARG A 25 -0.63 17.80 -3.28
C ARG A 25 -1.51 18.21 -4.47
N GLN A 26 -0.99 18.10 -5.69
CA GLN A 26 -1.75 18.43 -6.90
C GLN A 26 -3.01 17.56 -7.01
N THR A 27 -2.86 16.25 -6.77
CA THR A 27 -3.96 15.30 -6.77
C THR A 27 -4.97 15.62 -5.66
N ALA A 28 -4.49 15.91 -4.45
CA ALA A 28 -5.37 16.31 -3.35
C ALA A 28 -6.19 17.57 -3.68
N VAL A 29 -5.58 18.57 -4.33
CA VAL A 29 -6.25 19.78 -4.79
C VAL A 29 -7.26 19.48 -5.90
N GLU A 30 -6.88 18.67 -6.89
CA GLU A 30 -7.72 18.29 -8.03
C GLU A 30 -9.02 17.62 -7.56
N PHE A 31 -8.90 16.68 -6.62
CA PHE A 31 -10.03 15.93 -6.07
C PHE A 31 -10.68 16.60 -4.84
N GLN A 32 -10.22 17.80 -4.46
CA GLN A 32 -10.73 18.56 -3.31
C GLN A 32 -10.73 17.75 -1.99
N VAL A 33 -9.72 16.92 -1.80
CA VAL A 33 -9.54 16.11 -0.59
C VAL A 33 -8.33 16.61 0.21
N PRO A 34 -8.34 16.49 1.56
CA PRO A 34 -7.16 16.78 2.35
C PRO A 34 -5.98 15.88 1.97
N GLU A 35 -4.76 16.44 1.93
CA GLU A 35 -3.51 15.69 1.65
C GLU A 35 -3.37 14.48 2.60
N ASP A 36 -3.69 14.68 3.89
CA ASP A 36 -3.66 13.63 4.91
C ASP A 36 -4.65 12.48 4.59
N ALA A 37 -5.84 12.79 4.06
CA ALA A 37 -6.84 11.77 3.72
C ALA A 37 -6.42 10.95 2.48
N LEU A 38 -5.80 11.61 1.50
CA LEU A 38 -5.26 10.94 0.32
C LEU A 38 -4.07 10.03 0.69
N ALA A 39 -3.21 10.48 1.61
CA ALA A 39 -2.14 9.66 2.16
C ALA A 39 -2.67 8.43 2.92
N GLU A 40 -3.72 8.60 3.74
CA GLU A 40 -4.35 7.46 4.42
C GLU A 40 -4.95 6.44 3.44
N LEU A 41 -5.59 6.90 2.36
CA LEU A 41 -6.12 6.04 1.31
C LEU A 41 -5.01 5.26 0.59
N LEU A 42 -3.91 5.93 0.24
CA LEU A 42 -2.73 5.29 -0.35
C LEU A 42 -2.16 4.20 0.57
N ALA A 43 -2.05 4.49 1.87
CA ALA A 43 -1.53 3.52 2.85
C ALA A 43 -2.44 2.29 2.98
N TRP A 44 -3.76 2.49 2.86
CA TRP A 44 -4.72 1.39 2.85
C TRP A 44 -4.60 0.54 1.58
N GLU A 45 -4.53 1.15 0.40
CA GLU A 45 -4.42 0.46 -0.89
C GLU A 45 -3.15 -0.39 -0.95
N MET A 46 -2.02 0.14 -0.47
CA MET A 46 -0.76 -0.60 -0.38
C MET A 46 -0.89 -1.85 0.50
N ALA A 47 -1.53 -1.71 1.67
CA ALA A 47 -1.76 -2.84 2.56
C ALA A 47 -2.66 -3.92 1.92
N GLN A 48 -3.65 -3.52 1.09
CA GLN A 48 -4.45 -4.48 0.33
C GLN A 48 -3.63 -5.16 -0.78
N GLN A 49 -2.78 -4.41 -1.48
CA GLN A 49 -1.93 -4.97 -2.53
C GLN A 49 -0.94 -5.99 -1.98
N GLU A 50 -0.36 -5.74 -0.81
CA GLU A 50 0.53 -6.69 -0.13
C GLU A 50 -0.20 -7.97 0.28
N ARG A 51 -1.42 -7.85 0.80
CA ARG A 51 -2.30 -9.00 1.10
C ARG A 51 -2.57 -9.81 -0.17
N GLY A 52 -2.99 -9.15 -1.25
CA GLY A 52 -3.22 -9.83 -2.53
C GLY A 52 -1.98 -10.50 -3.12
N ARG A 53 -0.79 -9.90 -2.96
CA ARG A 53 0.49 -10.54 -3.33
C ARG A 53 0.80 -11.75 -2.47
N ALA A 54 0.50 -11.71 -1.17
CA ALA A 54 0.66 -12.85 -0.28
C ALA A 54 -0.29 -14.00 -0.67
N ASP A 55 -1.54 -13.69 -0.99
CA ASP A 55 -2.54 -14.68 -1.40
C ASP A 55 -2.15 -15.32 -2.75
N ASN A 56 -1.70 -14.52 -3.73
CA ASN A 56 -1.21 -15.06 -5.00
C ASN A 56 0.05 -15.94 -4.83
N ARG A 57 0.97 -15.56 -3.93
CA ARG A 57 2.14 -16.40 -3.61
C ARG A 57 1.74 -17.72 -2.98
N ARG A 58 0.77 -17.71 -2.04
CA ARG A 58 0.24 -18.93 -1.42
C ARG A 58 -0.43 -19.82 -2.44
N ALA A 59 -1.30 -19.26 -3.30
CA ALA A 59 -1.94 -20.02 -4.37
C ALA A 59 -0.92 -20.64 -5.34
N THR A 60 0.14 -19.91 -5.69
CA THR A 60 1.23 -20.44 -6.53
C THR A 60 2.01 -21.55 -5.81
N PHE A 61 2.26 -21.39 -4.51
CA PHE A 61 2.93 -22.41 -3.70
C PHE A 61 2.09 -23.69 -3.57
N ASP A 62 0.79 -23.55 -3.34
CA ASP A 62 -0.15 -24.67 -3.22
C ASP A 62 -0.26 -25.44 -4.54
N ASP A 63 -0.24 -24.73 -5.68
CA ASP A 63 -0.23 -25.33 -7.02
C ASP A 63 1.08 -26.10 -7.31
N VAL A 64 2.24 -25.50 -6.97
CA VAL A 64 3.55 -26.13 -7.20
C VAL A 64 3.80 -27.32 -6.27
N LEU A 65 3.39 -27.23 -5.00
CA LEU A 65 3.64 -28.26 -4.00
C LEU A 65 2.49 -29.27 -3.84
N GLY A 66 1.35 -29.02 -4.50
CA GLY A 66 0.18 -29.90 -4.47
C GLY A 66 -0.43 -30.09 -3.08
N ASN A 67 -0.23 -29.14 -2.16
CA ASN A 67 -0.66 -29.25 -0.77
C ASN A 67 -1.15 -27.90 -0.23
N THR A 68 -2.46 -27.81 0.02
CA THR A 68 -3.14 -26.61 0.55
C THR A 68 -3.16 -26.53 2.08
N ASP A 69 -2.66 -27.54 2.80
CA ASP A 69 -2.75 -27.59 4.26
C ASP A 69 -1.63 -26.80 4.97
N TYR A 70 -0.65 -26.25 4.24
CA TYR A 70 0.44 -25.46 4.82
C TYR A 70 0.00 -24.16 5.49
N TRP A 71 -1.18 -23.65 5.16
CA TRP A 71 -1.67 -22.34 5.59
C TRP A 71 -2.92 -22.41 6.47
N LYS A 72 -3.36 -23.60 6.88
CA LYS A 72 -4.46 -23.77 7.84
C LYS A 72 -3.91 -23.56 9.26
N GLU A 73 -4.47 -22.58 9.97
CA GLU A 73 -4.29 -22.38 11.42
C GLU A 73 -5.08 -23.43 12.22
#